data_AF-A0A963R4E2-F1
#
_entry.id   AF-A0A963R4E2-F1
#
_cell.length_a   1.000
_cell.length_b   1.000
_cell.length_c   1.000
_cell.angle_alpha   90.00
_cell.angle_beta   90.00
_cell.angle_gamma   90.00
#
_symmetry.space_group_name_H-M   'P 1'
#
loop_
_entity.id
_entity.type
_entity.pdbx_description
1 polymer ?
#
loop_
_entity_poly.entity_id
_entity_poly.type
_entity_poly.pdbx_seq_one_letter_code
_entity_poly.pdbx_strand_id
1 'polypeptide(L)'
;MHGFANPARFLRLARWLTVPLLAGGAGVTTAALAWGLLVAPAEGLQGETVRIMYVHVPAAWLGMGGWTAIAVASFIELVWRHPLAGIAARAAAVPGALYTAICLVTGSLWGRPAWGTWWVWDGRLTSMLVLL
;
A
#
# COMPACT_ATOMS: atom_id res chain seq x y z
N MET A 1 -1.70 23.08 20.96
CA MET A 1 -1.49 22.08 19.88
C MET A 1 -2.82 21.45 19.41
N HIS A 2 -3.89 22.24 19.17
CA HIS A 2 -5.22 21.72 18.77
C HIS A 2 -5.80 22.36 17.50
N GLY A 3 -4.99 23.14 16.75
CA GLY A 3 -5.48 23.91 15.59
C GLY A 3 -6.05 23.06 14.45
N PHE A 4 -5.51 21.85 14.25
CA PHE A 4 -5.94 20.91 13.22
C PHE A 4 -6.99 19.90 13.69
N ALA A 5 -7.33 19.89 14.99
CA ALA A 5 -8.51 19.16 15.47
C ALA A 5 -9.81 19.81 14.96
N ASN A 6 -9.76 21.09 14.55
CA ASN A 6 -10.84 21.75 13.84
C ASN A 6 -10.92 21.24 12.39
N PRO A 7 -12.01 20.55 11.99
CA PRO A 7 -12.13 19.97 10.65
C PRO A 7 -12.02 20.98 9.52
N ALA A 8 -12.52 22.22 9.70
CA ALA A 8 -12.47 23.23 8.64
C ALA A 8 -11.04 23.70 8.35
N ARG A 9 -10.21 23.85 9.39
CA ARG A 9 -8.80 24.23 9.25
C ARG A 9 -7.99 23.09 8.63
N PHE A 10 -8.24 21.85 9.06
CA PHE A 10 -7.61 20.66 8.48
C PHE A 10 -7.98 20.50 7.00
N LEU A 11 -9.26 20.55 6.65
CA LEU A 11 -9.73 20.35 5.27
C LEU A 11 -9.22 21.43 4.31
N ARG A 12 -9.04 22.68 4.77
CA ARG A 12 -8.45 23.75 3.95
C ARG A 12 -7.00 23.43 3.58
N LEU A 13 -6.20 22.98 4.53
CA LEU A 13 -4.83 22.56 4.29
C LEU A 13 -4.78 21.29 3.44
N ALA A 14 -5.60 20.29 3.77
CA ALA A 14 -5.68 19.03 3.04
C ALA A 14 -6.01 19.26 1.57
N ARG A 15 -6.98 20.12 1.26
CA ARG A 15 -7.36 20.45 -0.12
C ARG A 15 -6.21 21.03 -0.93
N TRP A 16 -5.44 21.95 -0.32
CA TRP A 16 -4.28 22.54 -0.98
C TRP A 16 -3.15 21.51 -1.17
N LEU A 17 -2.91 20.65 -0.18
CA LEU A 17 -1.88 19.61 -0.24
C LEU A 17 -2.25 18.42 -1.14
N THR A 18 -3.54 18.17 -1.37
CA THR A 18 -4.02 16.98 -2.11
C THR A 18 -3.40 16.93 -3.50
N VAL A 19 -3.48 18.03 -4.26
CA VAL A 19 -2.96 18.08 -5.64
C VAL A 19 -1.45 17.88 -5.71
N PRO A 20 -0.59 18.65 -4.99
CA PRO A 20 0.86 18.46 -5.08
C PRO A 20 1.30 17.10 -4.55
N LEU A 21 0.66 16.55 -3.50
CA LEU A 21 1.01 15.22 -2.99
C LEU A 21 0.61 14.11 -3.94
N LEU A 22 -0.58 14.18 -4.56
CA LEU A 22 -1.01 13.18 -5.53
C LEU A 22 -0.20 13.27 -6.83
N ALA A 23 0.01 14.48 -7.36
CA ALA A 23 0.79 14.67 -8.58
C ALA A 23 2.26 14.30 -8.38
N GLY A 24 2.86 14.76 -7.28
CA GLY A 24 4.24 14.42 -6.91
C GLY A 24 4.40 12.92 -6.64
N GLY A 25 3.47 12.33 -5.89
CA GLY A 25 3.43 10.89 -5.63
C GLY A 25 3.33 10.09 -6.92
N ALA A 26 2.38 10.43 -7.79
CA ALA A 26 2.23 9.77 -9.10
C ALA A 26 3.50 9.90 -9.96
N GLY A 27 4.14 11.08 -9.96
CA GLY A 27 5.41 11.31 -10.66
C GLY A 27 6.53 10.41 -10.14
N VAL A 28 6.74 10.37 -8.83
CA VAL A 28 7.76 9.53 -8.20
C VAL A 28 7.48 8.04 -8.42
N THR A 29 6.23 7.60 -8.24
CA THR A 29 5.84 6.20 -8.48
C THR A 29 6.06 5.81 -9.94
N THR A 30 5.67 6.66 -10.89
CA THR A 30 5.87 6.38 -12.33
C THR A 30 7.35 6.29 -12.68
N ALA A 31 8.17 7.22 -12.18
CA ALA A 31 9.61 7.19 -12.42
C ALA A 31 10.27 5.95 -11.79
N ALA A 32 9.90 5.59 -10.56
CA ALA A 32 10.42 4.40 -9.88
C ALA A 32 10.02 3.11 -10.61
N LEU A 33 8.77 3.00 -11.05
CA LEU A 33 8.30 1.85 -11.83
C LEU A 33 8.98 1.76 -13.20
N ALA A 34 9.11 2.88 -13.92
CA ALA A 34 9.80 2.91 -15.20
C ALA A 34 11.27 2.46 -15.06
N TRP A 35 11.95 2.94 -14.02
CA TRP A 35 13.31 2.52 -13.73
C TRP A 35 13.40 1.03 -13.38
N GLY A 36 12.58 0.57 -12.42
CA GLY A 36 12.60 -0.82 -11.95
C GLY A 36 12.20 -1.84 -13.02
N LEU A 37 11.25 -1.49 -13.90
CA LEU A 37 10.72 -2.42 -14.90
C LEU A 37 11.47 -2.37 -16.23
N LEU A 38 12.08 -1.23 -16.62
CA LEU A 38 12.71 -1.09 -17.93
C LEU A 38 14.24 -1.06 -17.84
N VAL A 39 14.80 -0.41 -16.81
CA VAL A 39 16.24 -0.09 -16.73
C VAL A 39 16.99 -1.06 -15.83
N ALA A 40 16.37 -1.53 -14.75
CA ALA A 40 17.04 -2.41 -13.78
C ALA A 40 17.55 -3.68 -14.47
N PRO A 41 18.83 -4.07 -14.22
CA PRO A 41 19.39 -5.26 -14.83
C PRO A 41 18.74 -6.52 -14.26
N ALA A 42 18.73 -7.58 -15.07
CA ALA A 42 18.35 -8.91 -14.61
C ALA A 42 19.28 -9.38 -13.47
N GLU A 43 18.71 -10.08 -12.49
CA GLU A 43 19.47 -10.67 -11.40
C GLU A 43 19.99 -12.06 -11.79
N GLY A 44 21.14 -12.48 -11.24
CA GLY A 44 21.83 -13.69 -11.69
C GLY A 44 21.06 -14.99 -11.47
N LEU A 45 20.24 -15.10 -10.42
CA LEU A 45 19.48 -16.29 -10.08
C LEU A 45 18.05 -16.26 -10.62
N GLN A 46 17.39 -15.10 -10.56
CA GLN A 46 15.97 -14.92 -10.89
C GLN A 46 15.78 -14.31 -12.28
N GLY A 47 16.86 -13.87 -12.94
CA GLY A 47 16.80 -13.26 -14.26
C GLY A 47 15.85 -12.07 -14.31
N GLU A 48 15.02 -12.03 -15.35
CA GLU A 48 14.01 -11.00 -15.58
C GLU A 48 12.84 -11.07 -14.59
N THR A 49 12.61 -12.20 -13.94
CA THR A 49 11.47 -12.36 -13.02
C THR A 49 11.60 -11.49 -11.77
N VAL A 50 12.82 -11.07 -11.41
CA VAL A 50 13.08 -10.17 -10.28
C VAL A 50 12.38 -8.81 -10.44
N ARG A 51 12.12 -8.36 -11.68
CA ARG A 51 11.53 -7.04 -11.93
C ARG A 51 10.14 -6.90 -11.31
N ILE A 52 9.40 -8.00 -11.13
CA ILE A 52 8.10 -7.98 -10.45
C ILE A 52 8.22 -7.52 -8.98
N MET A 53 9.39 -7.65 -8.36
CA MET A 53 9.63 -7.21 -6.97
C MET A 53 9.49 -5.70 -6.80
N TYR A 54 9.77 -4.91 -7.83
CA TYR A 54 9.55 -3.46 -7.81
C TYR A 54 8.07 -3.07 -7.72
N VAL A 55 7.16 -4.00 -8.01
CA VAL A 55 5.71 -3.83 -7.81
C VAL A 55 5.25 -4.57 -6.56
N HIS A 56 5.64 -5.84 -6.44
CA HIS A 56 5.16 -6.74 -5.39
C HIS A 56 5.55 -6.27 -3.98
N VAL A 57 6.82 -5.95 -3.75
CA VAL A 57 7.31 -5.60 -2.42
C VAL A 57 6.68 -4.29 -1.93
N PRO A 58 6.65 -3.19 -2.70
CA PRO A 58 5.92 -1.99 -2.30
C PRO A 58 4.42 -2.24 -2.07
N ALA A 59 3.77 -3.05 -2.91
CA ALA A 59 2.36 -3.39 -2.72
C ALA A 59 2.11 -4.14 -1.40
N ALA A 60 3.01 -5.06 -1.02
CA ALA A 60 2.93 -5.75 0.27
C ALA A 60 2.99 -4.78 1.45
N TRP A 61 3.95 -3.85 1.43
CA TRP A 61 4.09 -2.83 2.47
C TRP A 61 2.91 -1.86 2.52
N LEU A 62 2.41 -1.41 1.37
CA LEU A 62 1.27 -0.50 1.30
C LEU A 62 -0.05 -1.17 1.73
N GLY A 63 -0.24 -2.45 1.39
CA GLY A 63 -1.40 -3.23 1.85
C GLY A 63 -1.39 -3.36 3.38
N MET A 64 -0.31 -3.87 3.96
CA MET A 64 -0.16 -3.98 5.42
C MET A 64 -0.25 -2.61 6.12
N GLY A 65 0.36 -1.58 5.53
CA GLY A 65 0.31 -0.20 6.03
C GLY A 65 -1.11 0.37 6.04
N GLY A 66 -1.90 0.09 5.00
CA GLY A 66 -3.31 0.47 4.93
C GLY A 66 -4.14 -0.14 6.06
N TRP A 67 -4.03 -1.46 6.26
CA TRP A 67 -4.73 -2.14 7.36
C TRP A 67 -4.27 -1.69 8.74
N THR A 68 -2.97 -1.45 8.91
CA THR A 68 -2.42 -0.89 10.15
C THR A 68 -2.97 0.52 10.40
N ALA A 69 -3.07 1.36 9.37
CA ALA A 69 -3.63 2.70 9.48
C ALA A 69 -5.12 2.66 9.88
N ILE A 70 -5.90 1.72 9.34
CA ILE A 70 -7.30 1.49 9.74
C ILE A 70 -7.38 1.08 11.20
N ALA A 71 -6.54 0.13 11.64
CA ALA A 71 -6.53 -0.34 13.02
C ALA A 71 -6.20 0.79 14.01
N VAL A 72 -5.13 1.56 13.73
CA VAL A 72 -4.72 2.71 14.55
C VAL A 72 -5.80 3.79 14.54
N ALA A 73 -6.36 4.14 13.38
CA ALA A 73 -7.40 5.16 13.29
C ALA A 73 -8.69 4.73 14.04
N SER A 74 -9.10 3.47 13.91
CA SER A 74 -10.27 2.93 14.62
C SER A 74 -10.05 2.90 16.13
N PHE A 75 -8.84 2.56 16.58
CA PHE A 75 -8.47 2.63 18.00
C PHE A 75 -8.54 4.07 18.52
N ILE A 76 -8.02 5.04 17.74
CA ILE A 76 -8.08 6.46 18.12
C ILE A 76 -9.53 6.95 18.20
N GLU A 77 -10.37 6.53 17.25
CA GLU A 77 -11.81 6.82 17.27
C GLU A 77 -12.50 6.23 18.50
N LEU A 78 -12.19 4.99 18.87
CA LEU A 78 -12.81 4.33 20.02
C LEU A 78 -12.44 4.99 21.35
N VAL A 79 -11.16 5.27 21.57
CA VAL A 79 -10.63 5.76 22.84
C VAL A 79 -10.82 7.26 23.01
N TRP A 80 -10.46 8.07 22.00
CA TRP A 80 -10.50 9.54 22.09
C TRP A 80 -11.67 10.17 21.37
N ARG A 81 -12.47 9.41 20.61
CA ARG A 81 -13.61 9.94 19.83
C ARG A 81 -13.19 11.08 18.90
N HIS A 82 -11.98 11.00 18.34
CA HIS A 82 -11.43 12.06 17.51
C HIS A 82 -12.21 12.18 16.19
N PRO A 83 -12.70 13.38 15.82
CA PRO A 83 -13.66 13.55 14.72
C PRO A 83 -13.12 13.17 13.33
N LEU A 84 -11.79 13.19 13.16
CA LEU A 84 -11.14 12.82 11.89
C LEU A 84 -10.74 11.34 11.82
N ALA A 85 -10.78 10.60 12.93
CA ALA A 85 -10.24 9.25 12.99
C ALA A 85 -11.04 8.28 12.11
N GLY A 86 -12.37 8.29 12.19
CA GLY A 86 -13.23 7.47 11.33
C GLY A 86 -13.20 7.88 9.85
N ILE A 87 -12.83 9.13 9.54
CA ILE A 87 -12.61 9.57 8.16
C ILE A 87 -11.30 8.97 7.63
N ALA A 88 -10.24 8.99 8.43
CA ALA A 88 -8.95 8.41 8.07
C ALA A 88 -9.05 6.89 7.87
N ALA A 89 -9.75 6.17 8.75
CA ALA A 89 -9.99 4.73 8.60
C ALA A 89 -10.71 4.41 7.29
N ARG A 90 -11.79 5.13 6.97
CA ARG A 90 -12.51 4.97 5.70
C ARG A 90 -11.67 5.30 4.47
N ALA A 91 -10.86 6.35 4.54
CA ALA A 91 -9.98 6.75 3.45
C ALA A 91 -8.88 5.72 3.16
N ALA A 92 -8.40 5.01 4.19
CA ALA A 92 -7.37 3.98 4.06
C ALA A 92 -7.90 2.61 3.60
N ALA A 93 -9.20 2.34 3.77
CA ALA A 93 -9.81 1.04 3.44
C ALA A 93 -9.61 0.61 1.98
N VAL A 94 -10.03 1.46 1.03
CA VAL A 94 -9.95 1.12 -0.40
C VAL A 94 -8.49 1.00 -0.89
N PRO A 95 -7.58 1.94 -0.58
CA PRO A 95 -6.17 1.78 -0.95
C PRO A 95 -5.53 0.55 -0.31
N GLY A 96 -5.79 0.28 0.98
CA GLY A 96 -5.25 -0.89 1.68
C GLY A 96 -5.66 -2.20 1.01
N ALA A 97 -6.96 -2.38 0.76
CA ALA A 97 -7.48 -3.56 0.08
C ALA A 97 -6.93 -3.71 -1.36
N LEU A 98 -6.82 -2.60 -2.10
CA LEU A 98 -6.25 -2.60 -3.46
C LEU A 98 -4.80 -3.07 -3.46
N TYR A 99 -3.96 -2.53 -2.58
CA TYR A 99 -2.56 -2.95 -2.51
C TYR A 99 -2.41 -4.38 -1.99
N THR A 100 -3.32 -4.84 -1.11
CA THR A 100 -3.37 -6.25 -0.73
C THR A 100 -3.69 -7.15 -1.92
N ALA A 101 -4.68 -6.79 -2.74
CA ALA A 101 -5.02 -7.54 -3.95
C ALA A 101 -3.85 -7.57 -4.94
N ILE A 102 -3.21 -6.42 -5.19
CA ILE A 102 -2.04 -6.32 -6.07
C ILE A 102 -0.91 -7.21 -5.55
N CYS A 103 -0.63 -7.19 -4.24
CA CYS A 103 0.37 -8.05 -3.62
C CYS A 103 0.07 -9.54 -3.84
N LEU A 104 -1.18 -9.98 -3.63
CA LEU A 104 -1.57 -11.38 -3.83
C LEU A 104 -1.42 -11.82 -5.28
N VAL A 105 -1.91 -11.00 -6.22
CA VAL A 105 -1.80 -11.27 -7.66
C VAL A 105 -0.34 -11.35 -8.09
N THR A 106 0.46 -10.32 -7.78
CA THR A 106 1.87 -10.27 -8.17
C THR A 106 2.71 -11.34 -7.48
N GLY A 107 2.39 -11.67 -6.22
CA GLY A 107 3.04 -12.74 -5.48
C GLY A 107 2.75 -14.11 -6.08
N SER A 108 1.52 -14.35 -6.52
CA SER A 108 1.15 -15.57 -7.23
C SER A 108 1.87 -15.69 -8.57
N LEU A 109 1.93 -14.59 -9.34
CA LEU A 109 2.68 -14.52 -10.61
C LEU A 109 4.16 -14.84 -10.44
N TRP A 110 4.79 -14.35 -9.37
CA TRP A 110 6.18 -14.66 -9.06
C TRP A 110 6.38 -16.06 -8.48
N GLY A 111 5.40 -16.58 -7.73
CA GLY A 111 5.46 -17.92 -7.12
C GLY A 111 5.58 -19.04 -8.15
N ARG A 112 4.95 -18.91 -9.32
CA ARG A 112 5.01 -19.95 -10.36
C ARG A 112 6.43 -20.25 -10.85
N PRO A 113 7.24 -19.27 -11.32
CA PRO A 113 8.62 -19.52 -11.69
C PRO A 113 9.54 -19.80 -10.49
N ALA A 114 9.28 -19.21 -9.32
CA ALA A 114 10.16 -19.35 -8.16
C ALA A 114 9.99 -20.69 -7.42
N TRP A 115 8.76 -21.17 -7.26
CA TRP A 115 8.41 -22.33 -6.43
C TRP A 115 7.71 -23.44 -7.20
N GLY A 116 7.42 -23.25 -8.49
CA GLY A 116 6.67 -24.20 -9.31
C GLY A 116 5.16 -24.21 -9.04
N THR A 117 4.64 -23.34 -8.18
CA THR A 117 3.21 -23.25 -7.83
C THR A 117 2.75 -21.80 -7.64
N TRP A 118 1.48 -21.54 -7.92
CA TRP A 118 0.86 -20.22 -7.78
C TRP A 118 0.49 -19.87 -6.34
N TRP A 119 0.36 -20.89 -5.49
CA TRP A 119 -0.08 -20.74 -4.11
C TRP A 119 0.44 -21.87 -3.24
N VAL A 120 0.72 -21.53 -1.98
CA VAL A 120 1.01 -22.47 -0.90
C VAL A 120 0.29 -21.95 0.35
N TRP A 121 -0.24 -22.85 1.18
CA TRP A 121 -0.93 -22.47 2.40
C TRP A 121 0.06 -22.22 3.55
N ASP A 122 1.04 -21.34 3.32
CA ASP A 122 1.96 -20.89 4.36
C ASP A 122 1.37 -19.70 5.14
N GLY A 123 1.97 -19.39 6.30
CA GLY A 123 1.48 -18.29 7.15
C GLY A 123 1.59 -16.92 6.47
N ARG A 124 2.49 -16.73 5.50
CA ARG A 124 2.74 -15.45 4.84
C ARG A 124 1.66 -15.15 3.80
N LEU A 125 1.39 -16.10 2.92
CA LEU A 125 0.35 -16.00 1.90
C LEU A 125 -1.04 -15.98 2.54
N THR A 126 -1.28 -16.86 3.50
CA THR A 126 -2.59 -16.95 4.17
C THR A 126 -2.90 -15.69 4.97
N SER A 127 -1.92 -15.11 5.69
CA SER A 127 -2.14 -13.85 6.41
C SER A 127 -2.43 -12.69 5.48
N MET A 128 -1.75 -12.61 4.32
CA MET A 128 -2.03 -11.59 3.33
C MET A 128 -3.40 -11.78 2.66
N LEU A 129 -3.85 -13.02 2.47
CA LEU A 129 -5.20 -13.32 1.99
C LEU A 129 -6.28 -12.89 2.99
N VAL A 130 -6.05 -13.08 4.29
CA VAL A 130 -6.98 -12.63 5.34
C VAL A 130 -7.12 -11.10 5.36
N LEU A 131 -6.10 -10.37 4.91
CA LEU A 131 -6.17 -8.93 4.76
C LEU A 131 -6.93 -8.48 3.49
N LEU A 132 -7.38 -9.37 2.62
CA LEU A 132 -8.17 -8.99 1.43
C LEU A 132 -9.67 -9.07 1.73
#